data_AF-A0A914G302-F1
#
_entry.id   AF-A0A914G302-F1
#
_cell.length_a   1.000
_cell.length_b   1.000
_cell.length_c   1.000
_cell.angle_alpha   90.00
_cell.angle_beta   90.00
_cell.angle_gamma   90.00
#
_symmetry.space_group_name_H-M   'P 1'
#
loop_
_entity.id
_entity.type
_entity.pdbx_description
1 polymer ?
#
loop_
_entity_poly.entity_id
_entity_poly.type
_entity_poly.pdbx_seq_one_letter_code
_entity_poly.pdbx_strand_id
1 'polypeptide(L)'
;MSGFASLSLLFTGSEDNASEIKDNLNKYFSQNSLAIGKLVGQDFSQLSNPNVIEILFSADLTEIHLVALAQWFGCRFALFENGIWKRYGKWNNFKTYLPIVLMEKKDGKYSPIFSLKE
;
A
#
# COMPACT_ATOMS: atom_id res chain seq x y z
N MET A 1 -7.49 -3.79 12.45
CA MET A 1 -6.67 -4.99 12.16
C MET A 1 -5.26 -4.52 11.79
N SER A 2 -4.31 -5.42 11.47
CA SER A 2 -3.05 -4.99 10.84
C SER A 2 -3.33 -4.38 9.46
N GLY A 3 -2.37 -3.67 8.89
CA GLY A 3 -2.56 -3.05 7.58
C GLY A 3 -2.75 -4.07 6.47
N PHE A 4 -1.95 -5.13 6.46
CA PHE A 4 -2.06 -6.20 5.46
C PHE A 4 -3.33 -7.05 5.61
N ALA A 5 -3.81 -7.30 6.83
CA ALA A 5 -5.10 -7.95 7.04
C ALA A 5 -6.26 -7.12 6.47
N SER A 6 -6.22 -5.79 6.68
CA SER A 6 -7.22 -4.88 6.12
C SER A 6 -7.21 -4.85 4.59
N LEU A 7 -6.01 -4.89 3.98
CA LEU A 7 -5.85 -5.00 2.53
C LEU A 7 -6.36 -6.34 2.00
N SER A 8 -6.05 -7.45 2.69
CA SER A 8 -6.54 -8.77 2.34
C SER A 8 -8.07 -8.80 2.33
N LEU A 9 -8.69 -8.26 3.38
CA LEU A 9 -10.14 -8.16 3.47
C LEU A 9 -10.74 -7.36 2.30
N LEU A 10 -10.11 -6.23 1.93
CA LEU A 10 -10.52 -5.40 0.80
C LEU A 10 -10.42 -6.11 -0.56
N PHE A 11 -9.35 -6.87 -0.79
CA PHE A 11 -9.08 -7.47 -2.10
C PHE A 11 -9.67 -8.85 -2.28
N THR A 12 -9.83 -9.61 -1.20
CA THR A 12 -10.19 -11.04 -1.26
C THR A 12 -11.44 -11.38 -0.46
N GLY A 13 -11.96 -10.46 0.35
CA GLY A 13 -13.07 -10.72 1.27
C GLY A 13 -12.69 -11.53 2.51
N SER A 14 -11.40 -11.86 2.70
CA SER A 14 -10.87 -12.55 3.88
C SER A 14 -9.56 -11.92 4.36
N GLU A 15 -9.25 -12.00 5.64
CA GLU A 15 -7.96 -11.62 6.22
C GLU A 15 -6.85 -12.66 5.99
N ASP A 16 -7.21 -13.89 5.59
CA ASP A 16 -6.30 -15.05 5.57
C ASP A 16 -5.12 -14.91 4.60
N ASN A 17 -5.28 -14.08 3.55
CA ASN A 17 -4.28 -13.89 2.51
C ASN A 17 -3.30 -12.73 2.81
N ALA A 18 -3.33 -12.17 4.02
CA ALA A 18 -2.49 -11.03 4.40
C ALA A 18 -0.99 -11.29 4.18
N SER A 19 -0.50 -12.48 4.57
CA SER A 19 0.90 -12.87 4.39
C SER A 19 1.27 -13.00 2.91
N GLU A 20 0.39 -13.58 2.10
CA GLU A 20 0.62 -13.72 0.65
C GLU A 20 0.69 -12.35 -0.05
N ILE A 21 -0.20 -11.42 0.30
CA ILE A 21 -0.16 -10.05 -0.22
C ILE A 21 1.15 -9.37 0.15
N LYS A 22 1.62 -9.55 1.39
CA LYS A 22 2.89 -9.02 1.86
C LYS A 22 4.06 -9.60 1.05
N ASP A 23 4.12 -10.91 0.87
CA ASP A 23 5.20 -11.58 0.16
C ASP A 23 5.25 -11.18 -1.32
N ASN A 24 4.08 -11.10 -1.97
CA ASN A 24 4.00 -10.68 -3.36
C ASN A 24 4.35 -9.20 -3.55
N LEU A 25 3.96 -8.34 -2.60
CA LEU A 25 4.37 -6.94 -2.60
C LEU A 25 5.89 -6.78 -2.41
N ASN A 26 6.50 -7.59 -1.54
CA ASN A 26 7.96 -7.60 -1.34
C ASN A 26 8.68 -7.99 -2.63
N LYS A 27 8.21 -9.03 -3.33
CA LYS A 27 8.74 -9.44 -4.65
C LYS A 27 8.60 -8.30 -5.67
N TYR A 28 7.43 -7.67 -5.74
CA TYR A 28 7.19 -6.55 -6.64
C TYR A 28 8.13 -5.37 -6.34
N PHE A 29 8.28 -5.01 -5.06
CA PHE A 29 9.17 -3.93 -4.64
C PHE A 29 10.63 -4.25 -5.00
N SER A 30 11.08 -5.48 -4.78
CA SER A 30 12.45 -5.91 -5.13
C SER A 30 12.77 -5.70 -6.60
N GLN A 31 11.80 -5.90 -7.48
CA GLN A 31 11.94 -5.73 -8.93
C GLN A 31 11.79 -4.26 -9.38
N ASN A 32 11.13 -3.42 -8.58
CA ASN A 32 10.73 -2.06 -8.95
C ASN A 32 11.25 -0.98 -7.98
N SER A 33 12.23 -1.31 -7.13
CA SER A 33 12.68 -0.48 -6.02
C SER A 33 13.13 0.91 -6.47
N LEU A 34 13.87 1.01 -7.58
CA LEU A 34 14.29 2.28 -8.18
C LEU A 34 13.09 3.16 -8.60
N ALA A 35 12.05 2.55 -9.18
CA ALA A 35 10.85 3.27 -9.60
C ALA A 35 10.04 3.75 -8.40
N ILE A 36 9.87 2.90 -7.38
CA ILE A 36 9.19 3.27 -6.13
C ILE A 36 9.97 4.34 -5.38
N GLY A 37 11.29 4.24 -5.29
CA GLY A 37 12.16 5.21 -4.63
C GLY A 37 12.00 6.62 -5.20
N LYS A 38 11.96 6.74 -6.54
CA LYS A 38 11.69 8.01 -7.22
C LYS A 38 10.32 8.62 -6.84
N LEU A 39 9.30 7.79 -6.59
CA LEU A 39 7.97 8.25 -6.22
C LEU A 39 7.90 8.74 -4.77
N VAL A 40 8.70 8.15 -3.86
CA VAL A 40 8.75 8.54 -2.44
C VAL A 40 9.92 9.48 -2.10
N GLY A 41 10.71 9.89 -3.09
CA GLY A 41 11.88 10.73 -2.88
C GLY A 41 13.02 10.06 -2.11
N GLN A 42 13.10 8.72 -2.15
CA GLN A 42 14.14 7.95 -1.48
C GLN A 42 15.02 7.21 -2.50
N ASP A 43 16.32 7.11 -2.21
CA ASP A 43 17.23 6.33 -3.03
C ASP A 43 17.24 4.87 -2.56
N PHE A 44 16.67 4.01 -3.40
CA PHE A 44 16.64 2.57 -3.20
C PHE A 44 17.62 1.82 -4.12
N SER A 45 18.56 2.52 -4.76
CA SER A 45 19.56 1.92 -5.65
C SER A 45 20.44 0.87 -4.96
N GLN A 46 20.63 0.99 -3.65
CA GLN A 46 21.40 0.05 -2.82
C GLN A 46 20.56 -1.14 -2.29
N LEU A 47 19.26 -1.19 -2.59
CA LEU A 47 18.36 -2.24 -2.10
C LEU A 47 18.39 -3.54 -2.92
N SER A 48 19.49 -3.84 -3.61
CA SER A 48 19.67 -5.14 -4.27
C SER A 48 19.81 -6.31 -3.28
N ASN A 49 19.91 -6.01 -1.98
CA ASN A 49 20.01 -7.00 -0.91
C ASN A 49 18.61 -7.37 -0.37
N PRO A 50 18.14 -8.62 -0.55
CA PRO A 50 16.85 -9.08 -0.06
C PRO A 50 16.65 -8.87 1.45
N ASN A 51 17.73 -8.95 2.24
CA ASN A 51 17.65 -8.78 3.70
C ASN A 51 17.32 -7.33 4.10
N VAL A 52 17.68 -6.34 3.29
CA VAL A 52 17.34 -4.92 3.55
C VAL A 52 15.87 -4.67 3.22
N ILE A 53 15.35 -5.34 2.19
CA ILE A 53 13.93 -5.30 1.85
C ILE A 53 13.11 -5.95 2.98
N GLU A 54 13.54 -7.08 3.51
CA GLU A 54 12.90 -7.69 4.68
C GLU A 54 12.87 -6.75 5.89
N ILE A 55 13.94 -5.99 6.16
CA ILE A 55 13.97 -5.01 7.26
C ILE A 55 12.99 -3.85 6.97
N LEU A 56 13.00 -3.28 5.76
CA LEU A 56 12.10 -2.20 5.37
C LEU A 56 10.61 -2.61 5.37
N PHE A 57 10.34 -3.89 5.14
CA PHE A 57 9.00 -4.49 5.09
C PHE A 57 8.69 -5.35 6.33
N SER A 58 9.54 -5.30 7.37
CA SER A 58 9.29 -5.98 8.66
C SER A 58 8.24 -5.25 9.49
N ALA A 59 8.11 -3.94 9.25
CA ALA A 59 7.11 -3.09 9.88
C ALA A 59 5.68 -3.40 9.39
N ASP A 60 4.71 -3.00 10.19
CA ASP A 60 3.30 -2.90 9.76
C ASP A 60 3.19 -1.98 8.53
N LEU A 61 2.05 -1.99 7.84
CA LEU A 61 1.86 -1.26 6.57
C LEU A 61 2.36 0.20 6.67
N THR A 62 3.27 0.59 5.76
CA THR A 62 3.89 1.94 5.71
C THR A 62 3.52 2.69 4.42
N GLU A 63 3.88 3.97 4.36
CA GLU A 63 3.71 4.79 3.16
C GLU A 63 4.38 4.21 1.91
N ILE A 64 5.58 3.63 2.05
CA ILE A 64 6.28 2.97 0.94
C ILE A 64 5.45 1.80 0.40
N HIS A 65 4.85 1.01 1.30
CA HIS A 65 3.95 -0.08 0.91
C HIS A 65 2.75 0.44 0.13
N LEU A 66 2.11 1.52 0.58
CA LEU A 66 0.94 2.09 -0.07
C LEU A 66 1.27 2.63 -1.47
N VAL A 67 2.45 3.23 -1.67
CA VAL A 67 2.93 3.64 -3.00
C VAL A 67 3.21 2.43 -3.90
N ALA A 68 3.87 1.41 -3.38
CA ALA A 68 4.14 0.18 -4.12
C ALA A 68 2.85 -0.55 -4.51
N LEU A 69 1.88 -0.65 -3.61
CA LEU A 69 0.55 -1.23 -3.85
C LEU A 69 -0.22 -0.44 -4.91
N ALA A 70 -0.22 0.90 -4.83
CA ALA A 70 -0.89 1.75 -5.82
C ALA A 70 -0.32 1.54 -7.24
N GLN A 71 0.99 1.34 -7.36
CA GLN A 71 1.62 1.01 -8.64
C GLN A 71 1.31 -0.41 -9.10
N TRP A 72 1.43 -1.39 -8.21
CA TRP A 72 1.24 -2.80 -8.54
C TRP A 72 -0.20 -3.10 -8.98
N PHE A 73 -1.19 -2.63 -8.22
CA PHE A 73 -2.61 -2.83 -8.54
C PHE A 73 -3.15 -1.84 -9.57
N GLY A 74 -2.38 -0.82 -9.96
CA GLY A 74 -2.86 0.25 -10.83
C GLY A 74 -4.07 0.97 -10.24
N CYS A 75 -4.02 1.30 -8.95
CA CYS A 75 -5.13 1.92 -8.23
C CYS A 75 -4.70 3.21 -7.53
N ARG A 76 -5.68 3.92 -6.96
CA ARG A 76 -5.48 5.06 -6.07
C ARG A 76 -5.74 4.59 -4.65
N PHE A 77 -4.86 4.94 -3.72
CA PHE A 77 -5.05 4.69 -2.31
C PHE A 77 -5.29 6.00 -1.58
N ALA A 78 -6.32 6.05 -0.73
CA ALA A 78 -6.51 7.14 0.22
C ALA A 78 -6.56 6.58 1.64
N LEU A 79 -5.68 7.09 2.50
CA LEU A 79 -5.61 6.74 3.91
C LEU A 79 -6.06 7.93 4.74
N PHE A 80 -7.09 7.75 5.56
CA PHE A 80 -7.49 8.72 6.58
C PHE A 80 -6.73 8.43 7.88
N GLU A 81 -5.90 9.37 8.33
CA GLU A 81 -5.11 9.25 9.55
C GLU A 81 -5.04 10.62 10.23
N ASN A 82 -5.33 10.69 11.53
CA ASN A 82 -5.26 11.92 12.34
C ASN A 82 -6.06 13.11 11.76
N GLY A 83 -7.23 12.84 11.18
CA GLY A 83 -8.08 13.88 10.59
C GLY A 83 -7.66 14.33 9.17
N ILE A 84 -6.66 13.70 8.57
CA ILE A 84 -6.09 14.11 7.28
C ILE A 84 -6.14 12.95 6.29
N TRP A 85 -6.51 13.26 5.04
CA TRP A 85 -6.42 12.33 3.92
C TRP A 85 -5.03 12.36 3.29
N LYS A 86 -4.32 11.23 3.38
CA LYS A 86 -3.10 10.96 2.62
C LYS A 86 -3.45 10.19 1.35
N ARG A 87 -2.81 10.55 0.23
CA ARG A 87 -3.16 10.04 -1.11
C ARG A 87 -1.95 9.45 -1.79
N TYR A 88 -2.09 8.22 -2.30
CA TYR A 88 -1.02 7.48 -2.97
C TYR A 88 -1.49 7.01 -4.36
N GLY A 89 -0.57 6.96 -5.33
CA GLY A 89 -0.87 6.65 -6.73
C GLY A 89 -1.16 7.87 -7.60
N LYS A 90 -1.68 7.65 -8.82
CA LYS A 90 -1.91 8.72 -9.81
C LYS A 90 -3.27 9.40 -9.59
N TRP A 91 -3.26 10.55 -8.90
CA TRP A 91 -4.46 11.37 -8.66
C TRP A 91 -4.68 12.48 -9.69
N ASN A 92 -3.63 12.88 -10.42
CA ASN A 92 -3.67 14.08 -11.28
C ASN A 92 -4.19 13.82 -12.72
N ASN A 93 -4.57 12.60 -13.06
CA ASN A 93 -5.06 12.27 -14.40
C ASN A 93 -6.53 11.81 -14.36
N PHE A 94 -7.44 12.79 -14.50
CA PHE A 94 -8.89 12.57 -14.49
C PHE A 94 -9.41 11.77 -15.70
N LYS A 95 -8.57 11.56 -16.72
CA LYS A 95 -8.92 10.73 -17.90
C LYS A 95 -8.83 9.23 -17.63
N THR A 96 -8.30 8.82 -16.46
CA THR A 96 -8.15 7.41 -16.11
C THR A 96 -9.07 7.05 -14.96
N TYR A 97 -10.02 6.16 -15.22
CA TYR A 97 -10.85 5.51 -14.20
C TYR A 97 -9.99 4.46 -13.47
N LEU A 98 -9.24 4.91 -12.46
CA LEU A 98 -8.52 4.00 -11.57
C LEU A 98 -9.38 3.74 -10.34
N PRO A 99 -9.49 2.49 -9.88
CA PRO A 99 -10.20 2.17 -8.65
C PRO A 99 -9.58 2.92 -7.47
N ILE A 100 -10.40 3.34 -6.51
CA ILE A 100 -9.96 4.00 -5.28
C ILE A 100 -10.15 3.04 -4.13
N VAL A 101 -9.07 2.75 -3.42
CA VAL A 101 -9.05 1.99 -2.16
C VAL A 101 -9.04 2.99 -1.01
N LEU A 102 -10.01 2.87 -0.10
CA LEU A 102 -10.17 3.75 1.05
C LEU A 102 -9.91 2.98 2.34
N MET A 103 -9.06 3.54 3.19
CA MET A 103 -8.71 2.96 4.49
C MET A 103 -8.66 4.05 5.55
N GLU A 104 -8.96 3.69 6.79
CA GLU A 104 -8.70 4.50 7.98
C GLU A 104 -7.59 3.85 8.80
N LYS A 105 -6.74 4.68 9.40
CA LYS A 105 -5.84 4.26 10.46
C LYS A 105 -6.12 5.04 11.74
N LYS A 106 -6.46 4.30 12.80
CA LYS A 106 -6.78 4.82 14.13
C LYS A 106 -6.13 3.95 15.20
N ASP A 107 -5.43 4.57 16.14
CA ASP A 107 -4.75 3.87 17.24
C ASP A 107 -3.83 2.72 16.77
N GLY A 108 -3.11 2.96 15.66
CA GLY A 108 -2.21 1.98 15.04
C GLY A 108 -2.91 0.85 14.27
N LYS A 109 -4.24 0.80 14.27
CA LYS A 109 -5.03 -0.21 13.55
C LYS A 109 -5.55 0.34 12.24
N TYR A 110 -5.56 -0.51 11.23
CA TYR A 110 -6.15 -0.23 9.93
C TYR A 110 -7.55 -0.83 9.82
N SER A 111 -8.42 -0.15 9.06
CA SER A 111 -9.75 -0.61 8.72
C SER A 111 -10.10 -0.18 7.29
N PRO A 112 -10.71 -1.05 6.48
CA PRO A 112 -11.33 -0.65 5.22
C PRO A 112 -12.43 0.38 5.46
N ILE A 113 -12.54 1.36 4.57
CA ILE A 113 -13.72 2.22 4.47
C ILE A 113 -14.54 1.69 3.30
N PHE A 114 -15.49 0.82 3.61
CA PHE A 114 -16.50 0.42 2.62
C PHE A 114 -17.45 1.60 2.44
N SER A 115 -17.58 2.10 1.20
CA SER A 115 -18.64 3.05 0.89
C SER A 115 -19.98 2.33 1.06
N LEU A 116 -20.66 2.53 2.18
CA LEU A 116 -22.09 2.24 2.27
C LEU A 116 -22.83 3.26 1.40
N LYS A 117 -23.31 2.81 0.24
CA LYS A 117 -24.65 3.19 -0.22
C LYS A 117 -25.49 1.96 0.14
N GLU A 118 -26.57 2.06 0.90
CA GLU A 118 -27.67 3.03 0.85
C GLU A 118 -28.14 3.48 2.24
#